data_AF-A0A8J2NZW4-F1
#
_entry.id   AF-A0A8J2NZW4-F1
#
_cell.length_a   1.000
_cell.length_b   1.000
_cell.length_c   1.000
_cell.angle_alpha   90.00
_cell.angle_beta   90.00
_cell.angle_gamma   90.00
#
_symmetry.space_group_name_H-M   'P 1'
#
loop_
_entity.id
_entity.type
_entity.pdbx_description
1 polymer ?
#
loop_
_entity_poly.entity_id
_entity_poly.type
_entity_poly.pdbx_seq_one_letter_code
_entity_poly.pdbx_strand_id
1 'polypeptide(L)'
;MPKLTEDGKPPVMKYQSYHKQLKAGYVVYADFETILLPRNDTGHSKTKKLKEHITCGFDYALVRDDHELIKHFVHRGEDCVEVLSNT
;
A
#
# COMPACT_ATOMS: atom_id res chain seq x y z
N MET A 1 -22.98 -25.13 -25.04
CA MET A 1 -21.98 -24.56 -25.97
C MET A 1 -22.16 -23.05 -26.02
N PRO A 2 -21.07 -22.25 -26.00
CA PRO A 2 -21.17 -20.80 -26.18
C PRO A 2 -21.85 -20.48 -27.52
N LYS A 3 -22.75 -19.49 -27.54
CA LYS A 3 -23.40 -19.06 -28.78
C LYS A 3 -22.40 -18.29 -29.64
N LEU A 4 -22.41 -18.53 -30.95
CA LEU A 4 -21.62 -17.77 -31.93
C LEU A 4 -22.07 -16.31 -31.96
N THR A 5 -21.16 -15.41 -32.29
CA THR A 5 -21.48 -14.01 -32.60
C THR A 5 -22.28 -13.91 -33.90
N GLU A 6 -22.88 -12.76 -34.18
CA GLU A 6 -23.67 -12.52 -35.40
C GLU A 6 -22.86 -12.81 -36.69
N ASP A 7 -21.53 -12.65 -36.63
CA ASP A 7 -20.58 -12.96 -37.71
C ASP A 7 -20.19 -14.45 -37.81
N GLY A 8 -20.82 -15.34 -37.05
CA GLY A 8 -20.52 -16.77 -37.02
C GLY A 8 -19.20 -17.14 -36.33
N LYS A 9 -18.58 -16.21 -35.59
CA LYS A 9 -17.32 -16.45 -34.87
C LYS A 9 -17.58 -16.91 -33.43
N PRO A 10 -16.66 -17.70 -32.83
CA PRO A 10 -16.77 -18.02 -31.42
C PRO A 10 -16.67 -16.75 -30.56
N PRO A 11 -17.41 -16.68 -29.43
CA PRO A 11 -17.33 -15.55 -28.52
C PRO A 11 -15.92 -15.49 -27.91
N VAL A 12 -15.26 -14.34 -28.05
CA VAL A 12 -13.92 -14.11 -27.50
C VAL A 12 -14.04 -13.36 -26.19
N MET A 13 -13.68 -14.00 -25.07
CA MET A 13 -13.45 -13.28 -23.82
C MET A 13 -12.06 -12.66 -23.85
N LYS A 14 -11.98 -11.34 -23.61
CA LYS A 14 -10.71 -10.62 -23.49
C LYS A 14 -10.64 -9.99 -22.11
N TYR A 15 -9.58 -10.30 -21.37
CA TYR A 15 -9.29 -9.65 -20.10
C TYR A 15 -8.74 -8.25 -20.38
N GLN A 16 -9.50 -7.20 -20.03
CA GLN A 16 -9.13 -5.82 -20.39
C GLN A 16 -8.04 -5.22 -19.48
N SER A 17 -7.82 -5.81 -18.30
CA SER A 17 -6.98 -5.23 -17.25
C SER A 17 -5.66 -5.98 -17.03
N TYR A 18 -5.09 -6.59 -18.07
CA TYR A 18 -3.82 -7.34 -17.96
C TYR A 18 -2.67 -6.49 -17.37
N HIS A 19 -2.65 -5.20 -17.69
CA HIS A 19 -1.68 -4.24 -17.14
C HIS A 19 -1.88 -3.92 -15.65
N LYS A 20 -3.03 -4.27 -15.07
CA LYS A 20 -3.36 -4.06 -13.65
C LYS A 20 -3.10 -5.29 -12.80
N GLN A 21 -2.82 -6.45 -13.42
CA GLN A 21 -2.49 -7.66 -12.67
C GLN A 21 -1.32 -7.39 -11.74
N LEU A 22 -1.52 -7.68 -10.45
CA LEU A 22 -0.44 -7.66 -9.50
C LEU A 22 0.56 -8.76 -9.87
N LYS A 23 1.86 -8.44 -9.84
CA LYS A 23 2.92 -9.41 -10.16
C LYS A 23 3.02 -10.54 -9.13
N ALA A 24 2.41 -10.36 -7.96
CA ALA A 24 2.38 -11.31 -6.87
C ALA A 24 0.93 -11.60 -6.47
N GLY A 25 0.66 -12.79 -5.95
CA GLY A 25 -0.67 -13.21 -5.49
C GLY A 25 -1.27 -12.30 -4.41
N TYR A 26 -0.42 -11.56 -3.69
CA TYR A 26 -0.80 -10.58 -2.69
C TYR A 26 0.15 -9.37 -2.70
N VAL A 27 -0.37 -8.20 -2.36
CA VAL A 27 0.37 -6.95 -2.18
C VAL A 27 -0.06 -6.30 -0.86
N VAL A 28 0.91 -5.83 -0.08
CA VAL A 28 0.67 -4.98 1.08
C VAL A 28 1.02 -3.55 0.71
N TYR A 29 0.01 -2.67 0.75
CA TYR A 29 0.22 -1.23 0.72
C TYR A 29 0.26 -0.76 2.17
N ALA A 30 1.31 -0.06 2.57
CA ALA A 30 1.43 0.47 3.94
C ALA A 30 2.15 1.81 3.92
N ASP A 31 1.73 2.73 4.78
CA ASP A 31 2.41 4.00 5.01
C ASP A 31 2.26 4.45 6.46
N PHE A 32 3.24 5.24 6.93
CA PHE A 32 3.21 5.87 8.25
C PHE A 32 2.94 7.37 8.13
N GLU A 33 2.04 7.84 8.98
CA GLU A 33 1.88 9.27 9.22
C GLU A 33 2.89 9.74 10.26
N THR A 34 3.49 10.91 10.02
CA THR A 34 4.55 11.44 10.90
C THR A 34 4.37 12.92 11.19
N ILE A 35 4.66 13.29 12.44
CA ILE A 35 4.79 14.69 12.88
C ILE A 35 6.26 15.08 12.76
N LEU A 36 6.52 16.22 12.13
CA LEU A 36 7.87 16.74 11.98
C LEU A 36 8.23 17.69 13.12
N LEU A 37 9.16 17.29 13.98
CA LEU A 37 9.68 18.14 15.04
C LEU A 37 10.99 18.79 14.62
N PRO A 38 11.22 20.08 14.90
CA PRO A 38 12.51 20.72 14.66
C PRO A 38 13.62 20.01 15.42
N ARG A 39 14.73 19.75 14.76
CA ARG A 39 15.91 19.14 15.37
C ARG A 39 17.01 20.19 15.51
N ASN A 40 17.39 20.47 16.75
CA ASN A 40 18.52 21.36 17.04
C ASN A 40 19.78 20.53 17.16
N ASP A 41 20.33 20.09 16.02
CA ASP A 41 21.62 19.42 16.00
C ASP A 41 22.74 20.42 16.38
N THR A 42 23.40 20.18 17.51
CA THR A 42 24.55 20.96 18.01
C THR A 42 25.91 20.36 17.62
N GLY A 43 25.93 19.29 16.81
CA GLY A 43 27.14 18.55 16.46
C GLY A 43 27.89 19.09 15.23
N HIS A 44 29.22 18.85 15.19
CA HIS A 44 30.13 19.17 14.08
C HIS A 44 30.00 18.23 12.87
N SER A 45 28.77 17.87 12.49
CA SER A 45 28.52 17.09 11.27
C SER A 45 28.56 17.99 10.04
N LYS A 46 29.13 17.51 8.93
CA LYS A 46 29.06 18.18 7.62
C LYS A 46 27.64 18.17 7.02
N THR A 47 26.70 17.46 7.67
CA THR A 47 25.28 17.38 7.31
C THR A 47 24.43 17.77 8.50
N LYS A 48 23.49 18.70 8.32
CA LYS A 48 22.55 19.16 9.35
C LYS A 48 21.20 18.50 9.16
N LYS A 49 20.70 17.76 10.16
CA LYS A 49 19.29 17.32 10.15
C LYS A 49 18.43 18.48 10.66
N LEU A 50 17.41 18.86 9.89
CA LEU A 50 16.54 19.98 10.23
C LEU A 50 15.33 19.57 11.06
N LYS A 51 14.83 18.36 10.81
CA LYS A 51 13.61 17.84 11.43
C LYS A 51 13.77 16.36 11.74
N GLU A 52 13.04 15.91 12.75
CA GLU A 52 12.87 14.51 13.13
C GLU A 52 11.42 14.10 12.88
N HIS A 53 11.21 12.92 12.31
CA HIS A 53 9.89 12.38 12.02
C HIS A 53 9.47 11.52 13.21
N ILE A 54 8.39 11.92 13.89
CA ILE A 54 7.77 11.16 14.96
C ILE A 54 6.54 10.48 14.38
N THR A 55 6.56 9.15 14.30
CA THR A 55 5.43 8.35 13.82
C THR A 55 4.23 8.54 14.74
N CYS A 56 3.06 8.83 14.16
CA CYS A 56 1.82 9.09 14.90
C CYS A 56 0.62 8.28 14.40
N GLY A 57 0.82 7.44 13.40
CA GLY A 57 -0.20 6.54 12.87
C GLY A 57 0.30 5.76 11.67
N PHE A 58 -0.45 4.76 11.26
CA PHE A 58 -0.24 4.04 10.01
C PHE A 58 -1.57 3.62 9.39
N ASP A 59 -1.52 3.32 8.10
CA ASP A 59 -2.56 2.62 7.36
C ASP A 59 -1.90 1.50 6.57
N TYR A 60 -2.46 0.28 6.61
CA TYR A 60 -2.13 -0.72 5.60
C TYR A 60 -3.34 -1.46 5.05
N ALA A 61 -3.21 -1.86 3.78
CA ALA A 61 -4.15 -2.68 3.04
C ALA A 61 -3.45 -3.91 2.44
N LEU A 62 -3.97 -5.11 2.73
CA LEU A 62 -3.60 -6.37 2.08
C LEU A 62 -4.57 -6.62 0.92
N VAL A 63 -4.04 -6.67 -0.30
CA VAL A 63 -4.81 -6.82 -1.53
C VAL A 63 -4.37 -8.08 -2.25
N ARG A 64 -5.32 -8.91 -2.69
CA ARG A 64 -5.05 -10.09 -3.51
C ARG A 64 -4.91 -9.71 -4.99
N ASP A 65 -4.30 -10.56 -5.81
CA ASP A 65 -4.04 -10.32 -7.23
C ASP A 65 -5.27 -10.01 -8.11
N ASP A 66 -6.45 -10.42 -7.68
CA ASP A 66 -7.74 -10.05 -8.28
C ASP A 66 -8.31 -8.70 -7.81
N HIS A 67 -7.49 -7.93 -7.08
CA HIS A 67 -7.83 -6.64 -6.46
C HIS A 67 -8.84 -6.73 -5.31
N GLU A 68 -9.10 -7.91 -4.75
CA GLU A 68 -9.88 -8.03 -3.53
C GLU A 68 -9.12 -7.46 -2.33
N LEU A 69 -9.76 -6.56 -1.57
CA LEU A 69 -9.24 -6.06 -0.30
C LEU A 69 -9.49 -7.11 0.79
N ILE A 70 -8.43 -7.80 1.21
CA ILE A 70 -8.50 -8.89 2.19
C ILE A 70 -8.53 -8.35 3.61
N LYS A 71 -7.67 -7.37 3.90
CA LYS A 71 -7.55 -6.75 5.23
C LYS A 71 -7.18 -5.29 5.06
N HIS A 72 -7.79 -4.44 5.87
CA HIS A 72 -7.45 -3.04 6.00
C HIS A 72 -7.42 -2.70 7.48
N PHE A 73 -6.36 -2.04 7.92
CA PHE A 73 -6.22 -1.64 9.30
C PHE A 73 -5.54 -0.28 9.40
N VAL A 74 -6.16 0.58 10.21
CA VAL A 74 -5.71 1.94 10.45
C VAL A 74 -5.56 2.12 11.93
N HIS A 75 -4.42 2.65 12.34
CA HIS A 75 -4.17 3.02 13.73
C HIS A 75 -3.60 4.42 13.82
N ARG A 76 -4.05 5.18 14.82
CA ARG A 76 -3.54 6.50 15.14
C ARG A 76 -3.14 6.52 16.61
N GLY A 77 -1.89 6.84 16.87
CA GLY A 77 -1.30 6.80 18.20
C GLY A 77 0.22 6.81 18.14
N GLU A 78 0.84 7.23 19.23
CA GLU A 78 2.31 7.20 19.39
C GLU A 78 2.84 5.77 19.43
N ASP A 79 2.00 4.81 19.82
CA ASP A 79 2.23 3.36 19.83
C ASP A 79 2.09 2.71 18.44
N CYS A 80 1.89 3.49 17.38
CA CYS A 80 1.60 2.97 16.03
C CYS A 80 2.64 1.97 15.51
N VAL A 81 3.91 2.13 15.84
CA VAL A 81 4.97 1.18 15.43
C VAL A 81 4.81 -0.16 16.17
N GLU A 82 4.47 -0.13 17.45
CA GLU A 82 4.23 -1.34 18.25
C GLU A 82 2.97 -2.05 17.77
N VAL A 83 1.88 -1.31 17.56
CA VAL A 83 0.62 -1.85 17.05
C VAL A 83 0.82 -2.51 15.68
N LEU A 84 1.53 -1.88 14.74
CA LEU A 84 1.81 -2.48 13.43
C LEU A 84 2.59 -3.79 13.56
N SER A 85 3.58 -3.83 14.45
CA SER A 85 4.44 -5.00 14.65
C SER A 85 3.69 -6.21 15.21
N ASN A 86 2.56 -5.98 15.86
CA ASN A 86 1.71 -7.01 16.47
C ASN A 86 0.49 -7.39 15.60
N THR A 87 0.37 -6.82 14.40
CA THR A 87 -0.81 -6.99 13.52
C THR A 87 -0.60 -8.05 12.44
#